data_AF-A0A7V2JHX5-F1
#
_entry.id   AF-A0A7V2JHX5-F1
#
_cell.length_a   1.000
_cell.length_b   1.000
_cell.length_c   1.000
_cell.angle_alpha   90.00
_cell.angle_beta   90.00
_cell.angle_gamma   90.00
#
_symmetry.space_group_name_H-M   'P 1'
#
loop_
_entity.id
_entity.type
_entity.pdbx_description
1 polymer ?
#
loop_
_entity_poly.entity_id
_entity_poly.type
_entity_poly.pdbx_seq_one_letter_code
_entity_poly.pdbx_strand_id
1 'polypeptide(L)'
;MQPSSSVAQLLDALIDHWRFWDQHEEFYLKTLAPSLVENPSKGDETERDLLGKLRAVLNDAEWYSIPVLISERRAGIRREIESERLRQEAKEKERRERERLEAQRREGERQEQLRQEAHRREIEARRAELIREIRRLFNVDYLNADSFFTASCTDLISPQEYEEEKVAFVKDWVTKHTPPDKSGIHKTPDDEQATAIAAVHGHIQVVARAGSGKTTTLVGRALFLQKHCAIPASEMLLLAFNRKAAFEILKKLLIALNRKADAALAQEIDQRMKGAKNERRIDIEEIGARSVDAVAERLGVALPHAMTFHALAYAIVHPEESILYNDPLGGNLGLSRVFQSVIDDHLQVPAFKIKIRELMLAHFREDWDRIVEGCYDKSRDELLQFRRSLPRECLGGEYVKSFGEKVIADFLFEHGIPYKYERNHWWSGINYRPDFTIFKTQKTGVVIEYFGLDGDPDYNEMTLEKRKYWSQKKDWTLIEFSPQDI
;
A
#
# COMPACT_ATOMS: atom_id res chain seq x y z
N MET A 1 -46.58 30.77 -71.19
CA MET A 1 -47.20 29.60 -71.85
C MET A 1 -46.07 28.65 -72.19
N GLN A 2 -46.01 27.48 -71.56
CA GLN A 2 -45.09 26.44 -72.02
C GLN A 2 -45.73 25.79 -73.26
N PRO A 3 -45.02 25.72 -74.41
CA PRO A 3 -45.52 24.95 -75.54
C PRO A 3 -45.78 23.52 -75.07
N SER A 4 -46.92 22.95 -75.49
CA SER A 4 -47.24 21.55 -75.27
C SER A 4 -46.02 20.69 -75.64
N SER A 5 -45.69 19.71 -74.80
CA SER A 5 -44.46 18.90 -74.88
C SER A 5 -44.12 18.42 -76.32
N SER A 6 -45.12 18.23 -77.20
CA SER A 6 -44.90 17.82 -78.59
C SER A 6 -44.39 18.93 -79.52
N VAL A 7 -44.76 20.20 -79.33
CA VAL A 7 -44.27 21.30 -80.19
C VAL A 7 -42.80 21.59 -79.91
N ALA A 8 -42.42 21.67 -78.63
CA ALA A 8 -41.04 21.88 -78.24
C ALA A 8 -40.11 20.77 -78.77
N GLN A 9 -40.53 19.51 -78.69
CA GLN A 9 -39.77 18.36 -79.21
C GLN A 9 -39.60 18.40 -80.73
N LEU A 10 -40.63 18.83 -81.47
CA LEU A 10 -40.55 18.96 -82.92
C LEU A 10 -39.66 20.14 -83.34
N LEU A 11 -39.68 21.24 -82.59
CA LEU A 11 -38.77 22.36 -82.79
C LEU A 11 -37.31 21.98 -82.46
N ASP A 12 -37.08 21.21 -81.39
CA ASP A 12 -35.75 20.69 -81.04
C ASP A 12 -35.21 19.77 -82.14
N ALA A 13 -36.04 18.86 -82.67
CA ALA A 13 -35.66 17.98 -83.77
C ALA A 13 -35.33 18.76 -85.06
N LEU A 14 -36.04 19.86 -85.33
CA LEU A 14 -35.75 20.73 -86.46
C LEU A 14 -34.43 21.50 -86.26
N ILE A 15 -34.17 22.00 -85.05
CA ILE A 15 -32.92 22.67 -84.68
C ILE A 15 -31.73 21.69 -84.76
N ASP A 16 -31.87 20.46 -84.27
CA ASP A 16 -30.82 19.43 -84.29
C ASP A 16 -30.51 18.97 -85.72
N HIS A 17 -31.52 18.93 -86.59
CA HIS A 17 -31.34 18.64 -88.02
C HIS A 17 -30.51 19.72 -88.72
N TRP A 18 -30.64 20.98 -88.30
CA TRP A 18 -29.82 22.11 -88.75
C TRP A 18 -28.45 22.14 -88.06
N ARG A 19 -27.66 21.10 -88.34
CA ARG A 19 -26.35 20.79 -87.73
C ARG A 19 -25.32 21.93 -87.65
N PHE A 20 -25.45 22.97 -88.48
CA PHE A 20 -24.55 24.13 -88.51
C PHE A 20 -25.20 25.41 -88.00
N TRP A 21 -26.23 25.29 -87.16
CA TRP A 21 -26.95 26.41 -86.58
C TRP A 21 -26.02 27.51 -86.04
N ASP A 22 -25.02 27.14 -85.23
CA ASP A 22 -24.14 28.13 -84.58
C ASP A 22 -23.24 28.91 -85.55
N GLN A 23 -23.03 28.41 -86.78
CA GLN A 23 -22.25 29.09 -87.82
C GLN A 23 -23.12 29.92 -88.77
N HIS A 24 -24.42 29.60 -88.84
CA HIS A 24 -25.35 30.16 -89.82
C HIS A 24 -26.72 30.54 -89.21
N GLU A 25 -26.75 30.92 -87.92
CA GLU A 25 -27.96 31.25 -87.15
C GLU A 25 -28.84 32.27 -87.87
N GLU A 26 -28.21 33.31 -88.43
CA GLU A 26 -28.90 34.37 -89.17
C GLU A 26 -29.57 33.85 -90.45
N PHE A 27 -28.92 32.93 -91.17
CA PHE A 27 -29.49 32.30 -92.37
C PHE A 27 -30.68 31.43 -92.02
N TYR A 28 -30.59 30.63 -90.95
CA TYR A 28 -31.70 29.77 -90.55
C TYR A 28 -32.91 30.58 -90.08
N LEU A 29 -32.71 31.64 -89.29
CA LEU A 29 -33.81 32.45 -88.75
C LEU A 29 -34.41 33.43 -89.75
N LYS A 30 -33.59 34.05 -90.61
CA LYS A 30 -34.05 35.12 -91.52
C LYS A 30 -34.31 34.65 -92.95
N THR A 31 -33.85 33.45 -93.31
CA THR A 31 -33.96 32.95 -94.70
C THR A 31 -34.62 31.59 -94.77
N LEU A 32 -34.07 30.56 -94.09
CA LEU A 32 -34.56 29.19 -94.24
C LEU A 32 -35.92 28.98 -93.55
N ALA A 33 -36.03 29.29 -92.26
CA ALA A 33 -37.27 29.08 -91.51
C ALA A 33 -38.46 29.86 -92.10
N PRO A 34 -38.34 31.16 -92.45
CA PRO A 34 -39.43 31.87 -93.13
C PRO A 34 -39.80 31.25 -94.49
N SER A 35 -38.80 30.86 -95.30
CA SER A 35 -39.04 30.20 -96.61
C SER A 35 -39.76 28.86 -96.46
N LEU A 36 -39.46 28.10 -95.40
CA LEU A 36 -40.08 26.80 -95.13
C LEU A 36 -41.49 26.94 -94.55
N VAL A 37 -41.77 28.01 -93.82
CA VAL A 37 -43.13 28.36 -93.34
C VAL A 37 -44.03 28.80 -94.50
N GLU A 38 -43.49 29.58 -95.44
CA GLU A 38 -44.20 30.02 -96.66
C GLU A 38 -44.43 28.88 -97.65
N ASN A 39 -43.43 28.01 -97.82
CA ASN A 39 -43.54 26.85 -98.71
C ASN A 39 -42.80 25.63 -98.15
N PRO A 40 -43.49 24.78 -97.38
CA PRO A 40 -42.91 23.58 -96.77
C PRO A 40 -42.30 22.61 -97.79
N SER A 41 -42.78 22.61 -99.04
CA SER A 41 -42.28 21.70 -100.09
C SER A 41 -40.84 21.94 -100.53
N LYS A 42 -40.27 23.12 -100.17
CA LYS A 42 -38.86 23.46 -100.43
C LYS A 42 -37.88 22.78 -99.47
N GLY A 43 -38.37 22.28 -98.34
CA GLY A 43 -37.54 21.60 -97.37
C GLY A 43 -37.16 20.19 -97.81
N ASP A 44 -36.13 19.64 -97.20
CA ASP A 44 -35.77 18.24 -97.38
C ASP A 44 -36.85 17.30 -96.80
N GLU A 45 -36.65 15.98 -96.92
CA GLU A 45 -37.62 15.00 -96.44
C GLU A 45 -37.87 15.08 -94.92
N THR A 46 -36.83 15.38 -94.14
CA THR A 46 -36.91 15.49 -92.68
C THR A 46 -37.57 16.79 -92.24
N GLU A 47 -37.23 17.92 -92.88
CA GLU A 47 -37.88 19.22 -92.66
C GLU A 47 -39.37 19.16 -93.00
N ARG A 48 -39.74 18.52 -94.11
CA ARG A 48 -41.14 18.36 -94.51
C ARG A 48 -41.96 17.53 -93.53
N ASP A 49 -41.41 16.41 -93.05
CA ASP A 49 -42.07 15.57 -92.05
C ASP A 49 -42.25 16.32 -90.72
N LEU A 50 -41.22 17.02 -90.23
CA LEU A 50 -41.27 17.78 -88.99
C LEU A 50 -42.21 19.00 -89.08
N LEU A 51 -42.18 19.74 -90.20
CA LEU A 51 -43.08 20.87 -90.44
C LEU A 51 -44.53 20.42 -90.63
N GLY A 52 -44.76 19.27 -91.27
CA GLY A 52 -46.09 18.67 -91.38
C GLY A 52 -46.68 18.31 -90.01
N LYS A 53 -45.86 17.75 -89.12
CA LYS A 53 -46.24 17.47 -87.73
C LYS A 53 -46.47 18.74 -86.91
N LEU A 54 -45.66 19.79 -87.11
CA LEU A 54 -45.87 21.10 -86.48
C LEU A 54 -47.18 21.75 -86.97
N ARG A 55 -47.49 21.67 -88.27
CA ARG A 55 -48.72 22.25 -88.83
C ARG A 55 -49.99 21.62 -88.28
N ALA A 56 -49.95 20.34 -87.92
CA ALA A 56 -51.08 19.64 -87.33
C ALA A 56 -51.40 20.10 -85.89
N VAL A 57 -50.46 20.80 -85.23
CA VAL A 57 -50.56 21.16 -83.81
C VAL A 57 -50.60 22.68 -83.60
N LEU A 58 -50.06 23.48 -84.53
CA LEU A 58 -50.01 24.94 -84.47
C LEU A 58 -51.20 25.58 -85.18
N ASN A 59 -51.74 26.65 -84.60
CA ASN A 59 -52.70 27.52 -85.29
C ASN A 59 -52.00 28.47 -86.29
N ASP A 60 -52.77 29.21 -87.09
CA ASP A 60 -52.20 30.07 -88.14
C ASP A 60 -51.28 31.17 -87.60
N ALA A 61 -51.62 31.80 -86.46
CA ALA A 61 -50.76 32.82 -85.86
C ALA A 61 -49.44 32.23 -85.34
N GLU A 62 -49.50 31.02 -84.79
CA GLU A 62 -48.33 30.27 -84.29
C GLU A 62 -47.47 29.71 -85.43
N TRP A 63 -48.07 29.37 -86.57
CA TRP A 63 -47.37 28.89 -87.75
C TRP A 63 -46.43 29.96 -88.32
N TYR A 64 -46.91 31.19 -88.47
CA TYR A 64 -46.08 32.29 -88.96
C TYR A 64 -45.08 32.80 -87.92
N SER A 65 -45.21 32.41 -86.65
CA SER A 65 -44.24 32.74 -85.60
C SER A 65 -43.17 31.67 -85.37
N ILE A 66 -43.15 30.58 -86.15
CA ILE A 66 -42.13 29.50 -86.07
C ILE A 66 -40.69 30.04 -86.00
N PRO A 67 -40.24 31.01 -86.82
CA PRO A 67 -38.88 31.56 -86.70
C PRO A 67 -38.59 32.17 -85.33
N VAL A 68 -39.58 32.85 -84.73
CA VAL A 68 -39.46 33.44 -83.38
C VAL A 68 -39.45 32.34 -82.32
N LEU A 69 -40.33 31.34 -82.44
CA LEU A 69 -40.40 30.21 -81.52
C LEU A 69 -39.10 29.39 -81.51
N ILE A 70 -38.46 29.21 -82.67
CA ILE A 70 -37.16 28.55 -82.80
C ILE A 70 -36.06 29.37 -82.10
N SER A 71 -36.05 30.69 -82.32
CA SER A 71 -35.09 31.59 -81.67
C SER A 71 -35.23 31.57 -80.14
N GLU A 72 -36.46 31.64 -79.63
CA GLU A 72 -36.76 31.58 -78.19
C GLU A 72 -36.37 30.22 -77.59
N ARG A 73 -36.66 29.12 -78.29
CA ARG A 73 -36.30 27.76 -77.86
C ARG A 73 -34.79 27.59 -77.77
N ARG A 74 -34.04 28.03 -78.78
CA ARG A 74 -32.56 27.97 -78.78
C ARG A 74 -31.95 28.87 -77.71
N ALA A 75 -32.52 30.05 -77.47
CA ALA A 75 -32.09 30.91 -76.37
C ALA A 75 -32.33 30.23 -75.00
N GLY A 76 -33.43 29.49 -74.84
CA GLY A 76 -33.70 28.65 -73.68
C GLY A 76 -32.65 27.54 -73.51
N ILE A 77 -32.38 26.77 -74.57
CA ILE A 77 -31.36 25.70 -74.57
C ILE A 77 -29.97 26.26 -74.21
N ARG A 78 -29.57 27.41 -74.78
CA ARG A 78 -28.29 28.07 -74.44
C ARG A 78 -28.20 28.43 -72.95
N ARG A 79 -29.27 28.98 -72.36
CA ARG A 79 -29.30 29.31 -70.92
C ARG A 79 -29.24 28.06 -70.03
N GLU A 80 -29.87 26.96 -70.45
CA GLU A 80 -29.80 25.69 -69.73
C GLU A 80 -28.38 25.11 -69.76
N ILE A 81 -27.75 25.07 -70.93
CA ILE A 81 -26.35 24.64 -71.09
C ILE A 81 -25.39 25.50 -70.26
N GLU A 82 -25.55 26.82 -70.29
CA GLU A 82 -24.71 27.74 -69.52
C GLU A 82 -24.93 27.60 -68.01
N SER A 83 -26.18 27.43 -67.56
CA SER A 83 -26.53 27.14 -66.17
C SER A 83 -25.95 25.81 -65.69
N GLU A 84 -26.01 24.76 -66.50
CA GLU A 84 -25.41 23.44 -66.23
C GLU A 84 -23.89 23.55 -66.12
N ARG A 85 -23.24 24.30 -67.03
CA ARG A 85 -21.78 24.56 -66.99
C ARG A 85 -21.39 25.28 -65.71
N LEU A 86 -22.08 26.36 -65.35
CA LEU A 86 -21.82 27.12 -64.12
C LEU A 86 -22.02 26.27 -62.86
N ARG A 87 -23.04 25.37 -62.85
CA ARG A 87 -23.25 24.41 -61.76
C ARG A 87 -22.12 23.39 -61.66
N GLN A 88 -21.61 22.89 -62.79
CA GLN A 88 -20.47 21.97 -62.81
C GLN A 88 -19.19 22.65 -62.34
N GLU A 89 -18.90 23.87 -62.81
CA GLU A 89 -17.76 24.67 -62.37
C GLU A 89 -17.83 24.99 -60.86
N ALA A 90 -19.01 25.35 -60.34
CA ALA A 90 -19.21 25.60 -58.92
C ALA A 90 -18.98 24.33 -58.07
N LYS A 91 -19.54 23.18 -58.49
CA LYS A 91 -19.31 21.89 -57.82
C LYS A 91 -17.84 21.49 -57.83
N GLU A 92 -17.15 21.70 -58.95
CA GLU A 92 -15.73 21.37 -59.05
C GLU A 92 -14.87 22.28 -58.17
N LYS A 93 -15.20 23.58 -58.12
CA LYS A 93 -14.56 24.55 -57.22
C LYS A 93 -14.76 24.19 -55.75
N GLU A 94 -16.00 23.86 -55.34
CA GLU A 94 -16.31 23.39 -53.98
C GLU A 94 -15.58 22.09 -53.64
N ARG A 95 -15.49 21.14 -54.58
CA ARG A 95 -14.73 19.89 -54.38
C ARG A 95 -13.25 20.19 -54.15
N ARG A 96 -12.63 21.02 -55.00
CA ARG A 96 -11.22 21.42 -54.86
C ARG A 96 -10.96 22.17 -53.56
N GLU A 97 -11.88 23.03 -53.13
CA GLU A 97 -11.78 23.76 -51.86
C GLU A 97 -11.89 22.82 -50.66
N ARG A 98 -12.82 21.86 -50.69
CA ARG A 98 -12.95 20.82 -49.66
C ARG A 98 -11.71 19.94 -49.56
N GLU A 99 -11.18 19.47 -50.70
CA GLU A 99 -9.93 18.69 -50.75
C GLU A 99 -8.75 19.48 -50.20
N ARG A 100 -8.67 20.78 -50.50
CA ARG A 100 -7.63 21.67 -49.97
C ARG A 100 -7.74 21.86 -48.46
N LEU A 101 -8.95 22.07 -47.94
CA LEU A 101 -9.21 22.20 -46.50
C LEU A 101 -8.91 20.90 -45.74
N GLU A 102 -9.30 19.75 -46.30
CA GLU A 102 -8.97 18.43 -45.73
C GLU A 102 -7.47 18.17 -45.73
N ALA A 103 -6.77 18.52 -46.81
CA ALA A 103 -5.31 18.41 -46.88
C ALA A 103 -4.61 19.32 -45.85
N GLN A 104 -5.07 20.56 -45.68
CA GLN A 104 -4.56 21.47 -44.65
C GLN A 104 -4.81 20.95 -43.24
N ARG A 105 -6.00 20.40 -42.99
CA ARG A 105 -6.34 19.79 -41.70
C ARG A 105 -5.45 18.59 -41.38
N ARG A 106 -5.27 17.67 -42.34
CA ARG A 106 -4.39 16.49 -42.19
C ARG A 106 -2.93 16.89 -41.94
N GLU A 107 -2.45 17.92 -42.63
CA GLU A 107 -1.11 18.44 -42.41
C GLU A 107 -0.99 19.07 -41.01
N GLY A 108 -1.98 19.85 -40.57
CA GLY A 108 -2.03 20.40 -39.21
C GLY A 108 -2.03 19.32 -38.12
N GLU A 109 -2.85 18.27 -38.29
CA GLU A 109 -2.89 17.11 -37.37
C GLU A 109 -1.55 16.36 -37.34
N ARG A 110 -0.89 16.18 -38.50
CA ARG A 110 0.43 15.55 -38.59
C ARG A 110 1.53 16.39 -37.91
N GLN A 111 1.51 17.71 -38.09
CA GLN A 111 2.45 18.62 -37.42
C GLN A 111 2.27 18.60 -35.89
N GLU A 112 1.03 18.57 -35.42
CA GLU A 112 0.73 18.46 -33.98
C GLU A 112 1.20 17.13 -33.41
N GLN A 113 0.99 16.02 -34.12
CA GLN A 113 1.53 14.70 -33.72
C GLN A 113 3.06 14.71 -33.62
N LEU A 114 3.75 15.28 -34.62
CA LEU A 114 5.20 15.39 -34.60
C LEU A 114 5.72 16.23 -33.42
N ARG A 115 5.01 17.31 -33.06
CA ARG A 115 5.33 18.14 -31.89
C ARG A 115 5.16 17.36 -30.58
N GLN A 116 4.05 16.63 -30.43
CA GLN A 116 3.80 15.81 -29.25
C GLN A 116 4.81 14.68 -29.11
N GLU A 117 5.18 14.03 -30.22
CA GLU A 117 6.20 12.99 -30.23
C GLU A 117 7.58 13.55 -29.89
N ALA A 118 7.95 14.71 -30.45
CA ALA A 118 9.21 15.39 -30.12
C ALA A 118 9.28 15.78 -28.64
N HIS A 119 8.21 16.34 -28.09
CA HIS A 119 8.13 16.70 -26.68
C HIS A 119 8.22 15.46 -25.75
N ARG A 120 7.54 14.37 -26.12
CA ARG A 120 7.65 13.10 -25.38
C ARG A 120 9.09 12.57 -25.40
N ARG A 121 9.74 12.57 -26.56
CA ARG A 121 11.14 12.14 -26.70
C ARG A 121 12.09 13.00 -25.87
N GLU A 122 11.85 14.31 -25.80
CA GLU A 122 12.63 15.22 -24.96
C GLU A 122 12.48 14.91 -23.47
N ILE A 123 11.25 14.67 -23.00
CA ILE A 123 10.98 14.24 -21.61
C ILE A 123 11.66 12.91 -21.31
N GLU A 124 11.52 11.92 -22.20
CA GLU A 124 12.15 10.60 -22.05
C GLU A 124 13.69 10.70 -22.02
N ALA A 125 14.27 11.52 -22.89
CA ALA A 125 15.72 11.76 -22.92
C ALA A 125 16.20 12.44 -21.62
N ARG A 126 15.48 13.45 -21.14
CA ARG A 126 15.80 14.13 -19.89
C ARG A 126 15.69 13.20 -18.69
N ARG A 127 14.63 12.37 -18.66
CA ARG A 127 14.45 11.34 -17.64
C ARG A 127 15.61 10.33 -17.63
N ALA A 128 16.03 9.86 -18.81
CA ALA A 128 17.16 8.94 -18.93
C ALA A 128 18.50 9.55 -18.47
N GLU A 129 18.69 10.86 -18.70
CA GLU A 129 19.84 11.62 -18.20
C GLU A 129 19.84 11.70 -16.67
N LEU A 130 18.69 12.03 -16.05
CA LEU A 130 18.55 12.10 -14.60
C LEU A 130 18.81 10.75 -13.92
N ILE A 131 18.27 9.65 -14.47
CA ILE A 131 18.53 8.28 -13.95
C ILE A 131 20.03 7.95 -14.05
N ARG A 132 20.68 8.33 -15.15
CA ARG A 132 22.13 8.13 -15.31
C ARG A 132 22.92 8.90 -14.26
N GLU A 133 22.51 10.13 -13.96
CA GLU A 133 23.15 10.96 -12.95
C GLU A 133 22.92 10.44 -11.54
N ILE A 134 21.70 9.99 -11.21
CA ILE A 134 21.39 9.29 -9.95
C ILE A 134 22.32 8.09 -9.78
N ARG A 135 22.43 7.23 -10.80
CA ARG A 135 23.32 6.05 -10.77
C ARG A 135 24.79 6.44 -10.64
N ARG A 136 25.20 7.54 -11.28
CA ARG A 136 26.57 8.09 -11.11
C ARG A 136 26.79 8.49 -9.65
N LEU A 137 25.88 9.24 -9.05
CA LEU A 137 25.94 9.67 -7.65
C LEU A 137 25.95 8.49 -6.70
N PHE A 138 25.14 7.46 -6.93
CA PHE A 138 25.22 6.24 -6.11
C PHE A 138 26.62 5.66 -6.06
N ASN A 139 27.41 5.76 -7.13
CA ASN A 139 28.77 5.25 -7.15
C ASN A 139 29.80 6.18 -6.51
N VAL A 140 29.66 7.51 -6.65
CA VAL A 140 30.72 8.46 -6.27
C VAL A 140 30.41 9.30 -5.03
N ASP A 141 29.12 9.51 -4.72
CA ASP A 141 28.66 10.39 -3.66
C ASP A 141 27.25 9.98 -3.21
N TYR A 142 27.17 8.78 -2.62
CA TYR A 142 25.90 8.18 -2.21
C TYR A 142 25.16 9.02 -1.16
N LEU A 143 25.90 9.70 -0.28
CA LEU A 143 25.32 10.48 0.83
C LEU A 143 24.51 11.70 0.35
N ASN A 144 24.89 12.29 -0.78
CA ASN A 144 24.19 13.43 -1.36
C ASN A 144 23.13 13.06 -2.41
N ALA A 145 22.97 11.76 -2.74
CA ALA A 145 22.03 11.30 -3.75
C ALA A 145 20.57 11.69 -3.43
N ASP A 146 20.17 11.55 -2.16
CA ASP A 146 18.81 11.90 -1.71
C ASP A 146 18.54 13.41 -1.88
N SER A 147 19.54 14.26 -1.58
CA SER A 147 19.44 15.72 -1.75
C SER A 147 19.32 16.10 -3.23
N PHE A 148 20.09 15.44 -4.10
CA PHE A 148 19.98 15.64 -5.55
C PHE A 148 18.60 15.23 -6.09
N PHE A 149 18.10 14.07 -5.66
CA PHE A 149 16.78 13.59 -6.06
C PHE A 149 15.68 14.58 -5.71
N THR A 150 15.63 15.02 -4.44
CA THR A 150 14.63 15.99 -3.97
C THR A 150 14.73 17.34 -4.69
N ALA A 151 15.94 17.78 -5.03
CA ALA A 151 16.15 19.09 -5.66
C ALA A 151 15.91 19.09 -7.19
N SER A 152 16.18 17.98 -7.88
CA SER A 152 16.34 17.98 -9.35
C SER A 152 15.50 16.94 -10.10
N CYS A 153 14.92 15.96 -9.42
CA CYS A 153 14.34 14.78 -10.08
C CYS A 153 12.83 14.58 -9.86
N THR A 154 12.23 15.24 -8.86
CA THR A 154 10.85 14.98 -8.42
C THR A 154 9.78 15.21 -9.49
N ASP A 155 10.06 16.05 -10.49
CA ASP A 155 9.12 16.37 -11.57
C ASP A 155 9.00 15.22 -12.59
N LEU A 156 10.03 14.38 -12.73
CA LEU A 156 10.12 13.35 -13.78
C LEU A 156 10.32 11.93 -13.25
N ILE A 157 10.76 11.78 -12.00
CA ILE A 157 11.06 10.50 -11.36
C ILE A 157 10.31 10.45 -10.03
N SER A 158 9.52 9.40 -9.85
CA SER A 158 8.76 9.21 -8.61
C SER A 158 9.67 8.80 -7.44
N PRO A 159 9.31 9.11 -6.18
CA PRO A 159 10.06 8.62 -5.02
C PRO A 159 10.18 7.10 -4.97
N GLN A 160 9.14 6.37 -5.40
CA GLN A 160 9.18 4.91 -5.46
C GLN A 160 10.23 4.41 -6.45
N GLU A 161 10.28 4.98 -7.65
CA GLU A 161 11.27 4.61 -8.66
C GLU A 161 12.71 4.89 -8.19
N TYR A 162 12.92 6.02 -7.51
CA TYR A 162 14.22 6.35 -6.92
C TYR A 162 14.63 5.35 -5.84
N GLU A 163 13.72 4.95 -4.96
CA GLU A 163 14.00 3.94 -3.93
C GLU A 163 14.23 2.54 -4.54
N GLU A 164 13.53 2.17 -5.62
CA GLU A 164 13.79 0.93 -6.37
C GLU A 164 15.20 0.91 -6.96
N GLU A 165 15.67 2.05 -7.52
CA GLU A 165 17.05 2.20 -8.00
C GLU A 165 18.08 2.11 -6.85
N LYS A 166 17.81 2.69 -5.68
CA LYS A 166 18.67 2.55 -4.47
C LYS A 166 18.76 1.10 -4.03
N VAL A 167 17.63 0.41 -3.92
CA VAL A 167 17.54 -0.99 -3.52
C VAL A 167 18.31 -1.86 -4.50
N ALA A 168 18.12 -1.68 -5.82
CA ALA A 168 18.83 -2.42 -6.85
C ALA A 168 20.35 -2.22 -6.75
N PHE A 169 20.80 -0.97 -6.59
CA PHE A 169 22.21 -0.64 -6.42
C PHE A 169 22.81 -1.31 -5.18
N VAL A 170 22.17 -1.17 -4.02
CA VAL A 170 22.67 -1.72 -2.75
C VAL A 170 22.68 -3.25 -2.77
N LYS A 171 21.67 -3.90 -3.36
CA LYS A 171 21.67 -5.37 -3.53
C LYS A 171 22.89 -5.83 -4.32
N ASP A 172 23.12 -5.24 -5.49
CA ASP A 172 24.27 -5.57 -6.33
C ASP A 172 25.61 -5.29 -5.62
N TRP A 173 25.71 -4.13 -4.97
CA TRP A 173 26.92 -3.74 -4.24
C TRP A 173 27.23 -4.70 -3.09
N VAL A 174 26.25 -5.03 -2.24
CA VAL A 174 26.45 -5.91 -1.08
C VAL A 174 26.82 -7.31 -1.53
N THR A 175 26.16 -7.85 -2.56
CA THR A 175 26.47 -9.18 -3.11
C THR A 175 27.92 -9.27 -3.60
N LYS A 176 28.42 -8.22 -4.27
CA LYS A 176 29.82 -8.15 -4.77
C LYS A 176 30.85 -8.00 -3.65
N HIS A 177 30.50 -7.30 -2.57
CA HIS A 177 31.46 -6.92 -1.52
C HIS A 177 31.41 -7.80 -0.27
N THR A 178 30.45 -8.71 -0.17
CA THR A 178 30.40 -9.72 0.90
C THR A 178 30.99 -11.06 0.43
N PRO A 179 31.66 -11.81 1.32
CA PRO A 179 32.18 -13.13 1.00
C PRO A 179 31.03 -14.11 0.77
N PRO A 180 31.20 -15.11 -0.10
CA PRO A 180 30.23 -16.19 -0.26
C PRO A 180 30.09 -16.97 1.05
N ASP A 181 28.95 -17.62 1.22
CA ASP A 181 28.76 -18.54 2.33
C ASP A 181 29.62 -19.81 2.19
N LYS A 182 29.49 -20.74 3.15
CA LYS A 182 30.23 -22.02 3.13
C LYS A 182 29.94 -22.90 1.91
N SER A 183 28.85 -22.64 1.19
CA SER A 183 28.48 -23.34 -0.04
C SER A 183 29.00 -22.65 -1.30
N GLY A 184 29.72 -21.53 -1.15
CA GLY A 184 30.25 -20.75 -2.27
C GLY A 184 29.21 -19.81 -2.89
N ILE A 185 28.02 -19.67 -2.29
CA ILE A 185 26.94 -18.84 -2.82
C ILE A 185 27.01 -17.45 -2.19
N HIS A 186 26.99 -16.41 -3.03
CA HIS A 186 26.85 -15.04 -2.57
C HIS A 186 25.40 -14.78 -2.13
N LYS A 187 25.22 -14.35 -0.88
CA LYS A 187 23.89 -14.06 -0.33
C LYS A 187 23.49 -12.63 -0.66
N THR A 188 22.57 -12.47 -1.60
CA THR A 188 21.95 -11.19 -1.91
C THR A 188 20.94 -10.81 -0.82
N PRO A 189 20.96 -9.55 -0.31
CA PRO A 189 19.93 -9.09 0.61
C PRO A 189 18.56 -9.04 -0.08
N ASP A 190 17.49 -9.30 0.66
CA ASP A 190 16.13 -9.01 0.18
C ASP A 190 15.87 -7.50 0.11
N ASP A 191 14.72 -7.10 -0.44
CA ASP A 191 14.41 -5.68 -0.66
C ASP A 191 14.30 -4.91 0.65
N GLU A 192 13.73 -5.51 1.70
CA GLU A 192 13.62 -4.87 3.03
C GLU A 192 15.00 -4.66 3.68
N GLN A 193 15.88 -5.66 3.57
CA GLN A 193 17.26 -5.58 4.04
C GLN A 193 18.05 -4.54 3.25
N ALA A 194 17.88 -4.50 1.92
CA ALA A 194 18.56 -3.54 1.06
C ALA A 194 18.11 -2.11 1.36
N THR A 195 16.82 -1.86 1.57
CA THR A 195 16.29 -0.56 2.03
C THR A 195 16.91 -0.15 3.36
N ALA A 196 17.00 -1.08 4.32
CA ALA A 196 17.63 -0.81 5.62
C ALA A 196 19.14 -0.54 5.52
N ILE A 197 19.83 -1.07 4.50
CA ILE A 197 21.25 -0.80 4.24
C ILE A 197 21.41 0.55 3.50
N ALA A 198 20.52 0.84 2.55
CA ALA A 198 20.52 2.03 1.70
C ALA A 198 20.23 3.35 2.44
N ALA A 199 19.43 3.31 3.50
CA ALA A 199 18.99 4.53 4.16
C ALA A 199 20.15 5.22 4.92
N VAL A 200 20.59 6.41 4.52
CA VAL A 200 21.76 7.08 5.12
C VAL A 200 21.42 8.24 6.06
N HIS A 201 20.17 8.72 6.03
CA HIS A 201 19.70 9.87 6.80
C HIS A 201 18.61 9.49 7.80
N GLY A 202 18.57 10.21 8.93
CA GLY A 202 17.50 10.10 9.92
C GLY A 202 17.55 8.87 10.84
N HIS A 203 16.46 8.68 11.61
CA HIS A 203 16.28 7.53 12.50
C HIS A 203 15.47 6.44 11.80
N ILE A 204 16.01 5.22 11.76
CA ILE A 204 15.38 4.09 11.07
C ILE A 204 15.06 3.01 12.09
N GLN A 205 13.79 2.63 12.19
CA GLN A 205 13.34 1.50 12.99
C GLN A 205 13.14 0.28 12.09
N VAL A 206 13.91 -0.78 12.32
CA VAL A 206 13.77 -2.06 11.59
C VAL A 206 13.07 -3.08 12.48
N VAL A 207 11.84 -3.46 12.13
CA VAL A 207 11.06 -4.48 12.84
C VAL A 207 11.31 -5.83 12.18
N ALA A 208 11.92 -6.77 12.91
CA ALA A 208 12.42 -8.00 12.30
C ALA A 208 12.26 -9.23 13.19
N ARG A 209 11.52 -10.24 12.69
CA ARG A 209 11.30 -11.54 13.34
C ARG A 209 12.59 -12.31 13.64
N ALA A 210 12.55 -13.32 14.50
CA ALA A 210 13.69 -14.23 14.68
C ALA A 210 14.06 -14.89 13.34
N GLY A 211 15.37 -15.06 13.09
CA GLY A 211 15.87 -15.69 11.86
C GLY A 211 15.87 -14.82 10.58
N SER A 212 15.33 -13.60 10.62
CA SER A 212 15.26 -12.66 9.47
C SER A 212 16.60 -12.09 8.98
N GLY A 213 17.71 -12.40 9.65
CA GLY A 213 19.03 -11.88 9.26
C GLY A 213 19.41 -10.52 9.86
N LYS A 214 18.75 -10.05 10.94
CA LYS A 214 19.06 -8.78 11.65
C LYS A 214 20.56 -8.43 11.75
N THR A 215 21.37 -9.35 12.26
CA THR A 215 22.82 -9.15 12.42
C THR A 215 23.51 -8.99 11.07
N THR A 216 23.10 -9.76 10.05
CA THR A 216 23.63 -9.66 8.70
C THR A 216 23.28 -8.32 8.06
N THR A 217 22.05 -7.84 8.22
CA THR A 217 21.63 -6.51 7.74
C THR A 217 22.44 -5.39 8.40
N LEU A 218 22.64 -5.47 9.72
CA LEU A 218 23.43 -4.48 10.47
C LEU A 218 24.91 -4.47 10.06
N VAL A 219 25.50 -5.65 9.84
CA VAL A 219 26.86 -5.77 9.29
C VAL A 219 26.94 -5.24 7.85
N GLY A 220 25.96 -5.56 7.01
CA GLY A 220 25.88 -5.06 5.63
C GLY A 220 25.79 -3.53 5.58
N ARG A 221 25.02 -2.94 6.50
CA ARG A 221 24.90 -1.48 6.67
C ARG A 221 26.22 -0.86 7.10
N ALA A 222 26.86 -1.39 8.15
CA ALA A 222 28.16 -0.89 8.61
C ALA A 222 29.23 -1.00 7.50
N LEU A 223 29.27 -2.13 6.79
CA LEU A 223 30.16 -2.34 5.65
C LEU A 223 29.91 -1.33 4.53
N PHE A 224 28.65 -1.10 4.17
CA PHE A 224 28.26 -0.14 3.14
C PHE A 224 28.69 1.28 3.52
N LEU A 225 28.34 1.74 4.72
CA LEU A 225 28.74 3.07 5.20
C LEU A 225 30.26 3.25 5.23
N GLN A 226 31.00 2.25 5.73
CA GLN A 226 32.45 2.34 5.87
C GLN A 226 33.17 2.26 4.52
N LYS A 227 32.82 1.27 3.69
CA LYS A 227 33.57 0.93 2.47
C LYS A 227 33.06 1.66 1.24
N HIS A 228 31.74 1.86 1.13
CA HIS A 228 31.13 2.56 0.00
C HIS A 228 31.06 4.06 0.25
N CYS A 229 30.47 4.46 1.38
CA CYS A 229 30.28 5.87 1.71
C CYS A 229 31.51 6.52 2.36
N ALA A 230 32.61 5.78 2.52
CA ALA A 230 33.87 6.24 3.10
C ALA A 230 33.75 6.87 4.50
N ILE A 231 32.74 6.45 5.29
CA ILE A 231 32.59 6.91 6.67
C ILE A 231 33.72 6.31 7.53
N PRO A 232 34.50 7.14 8.25
CA PRO A 232 35.55 6.65 9.13
C PRO A 232 35.01 5.67 10.17
N ALA A 233 35.75 4.59 10.40
CA ALA A 233 35.31 3.56 11.36
C ALA A 233 35.12 4.14 12.78
N SER A 234 35.95 5.11 13.17
CA SER A 234 35.86 5.83 14.44
C SER A 234 34.59 6.66 14.63
N GLU A 235 33.85 6.97 13.56
CA GLU A 235 32.59 7.71 13.61
C GLU A 235 31.36 6.80 13.75
N MET A 236 31.57 5.49 13.85
CA MET A 236 30.49 4.50 13.95
C MET A 236 30.48 3.81 15.32
N LEU A 237 29.31 3.79 15.96
CA LEU A 237 29.04 3.09 17.20
C LEU A 237 27.95 2.03 17.01
N LEU A 238 28.28 0.77 17.32
CA LEU A 238 27.40 -0.39 17.21
C LEU A 238 27.14 -0.96 18.61
N LEU A 239 25.89 -0.88 19.08
CA LEU A 239 25.51 -1.35 20.41
C LEU A 239 24.78 -2.68 20.35
N ALA A 240 25.15 -3.59 21.26
CA ALA A 240 24.50 -4.89 21.42
C ALA A 240 24.13 -5.17 22.89
N PHE A 241 23.17 -6.07 23.10
CA PHE A 241 22.75 -6.42 24.47
C PHE A 241 23.76 -7.29 25.23
N ASN A 242 24.54 -8.11 24.52
CA ASN A 242 25.52 -9.02 25.13
C ASN A 242 26.83 -9.04 24.34
N ARG A 243 27.91 -9.49 25.01
CA ARG A 243 29.27 -9.52 24.46
C ARG A 243 29.37 -10.42 23.23
N LYS A 244 28.71 -11.59 23.25
CA LYS A 244 28.60 -12.49 22.10
C LYS A 244 28.08 -11.80 20.83
N ALA A 245 27.02 -11.00 20.94
CA ALA A 245 26.45 -10.31 19.79
C ALA A 245 27.38 -9.21 19.25
N ALA A 246 28.03 -8.44 20.13
CA ALA A 246 29.03 -7.45 19.71
C ALA A 246 30.22 -8.12 18.99
N PHE A 247 30.74 -9.22 19.55
CA PHE A 247 31.79 -10.03 18.93
C PHE A 247 31.39 -10.55 17.54
N GLU A 248 30.19 -11.12 17.40
CA GLU A 248 29.70 -11.65 16.12
C GLU A 248 29.55 -10.56 15.04
N ILE A 249 29.16 -9.34 15.42
CA ILE A 249 29.09 -8.19 14.50
C ILE A 249 30.49 -7.84 13.99
N LEU A 250 31.45 -7.62 14.90
CA LEU A 250 32.82 -7.24 14.53
C LEU A 250 33.53 -8.33 13.71
N LYS A 251 33.38 -9.60 14.12
CA LYS A 251 33.92 -10.74 13.39
C LYS A 251 33.46 -10.76 11.93
N LYS A 252 32.15 -10.65 11.70
CA LYS A 252 31.59 -10.66 10.35
C LYS A 252 32.04 -9.45 9.53
N LEU A 253 32.11 -8.27 10.15
CA LEU A 253 32.56 -7.06 9.48
C LEU A 253 34.04 -7.14 9.10
N LEU A 254 34.91 -7.61 10.00
CA LEU A 254 36.33 -7.83 9.73
C LEU A 254 36.55 -8.78 8.56
N ILE A 255 35.83 -9.91 8.52
CA ILE A 255 35.91 -10.89 7.42
C ILE A 255 35.43 -10.28 6.10
N ALA A 256 34.38 -9.44 6.14
CA ALA A 256 33.88 -8.77 4.94
C ALA A 256 34.82 -7.66 4.42
N LEU A 257 35.53 -6.97 5.32
CA LEU A 257 36.53 -5.95 4.98
C LEU A 257 37.81 -6.58 4.45
N ASN A 258 38.24 -7.72 4.99
CA ASN A 258 39.44 -8.42 4.55
C ASN A 258 39.26 -9.95 4.54
N ARG A 259 39.27 -10.55 3.36
CA ARG A 259 39.07 -12.00 3.18
C ARG A 259 40.12 -12.86 3.89
N LYS A 260 41.32 -12.35 4.13
CA LYS A 260 42.37 -13.09 4.87
C LYS A 260 42.06 -13.18 6.37
N ALA A 261 41.13 -12.37 6.87
CA ALA A 261 40.82 -12.31 8.29
C ALA A 261 40.15 -13.58 8.83
N ASP A 262 39.41 -14.34 8.01
CA ASP A 262 38.74 -15.55 8.49
C ASP A 262 39.75 -16.61 8.97
N ALA A 263 40.74 -16.92 8.12
CA ALA A 263 41.81 -17.84 8.47
C ALA A 263 42.69 -17.30 9.62
N ALA A 264 43.03 -16.01 9.59
CA ALA A 264 43.84 -15.38 10.64
C ALA A 264 43.13 -15.38 12.00
N LEU A 265 41.82 -15.14 12.03
CA LEU A 265 41.01 -15.14 13.24
C LEU A 265 40.85 -16.55 13.80
N ALA A 266 40.63 -17.56 12.94
CA ALA A 266 40.58 -18.95 13.38
C ALA A 266 41.90 -19.38 14.04
N GLN A 267 43.04 -18.99 13.45
CA GLN A 267 44.37 -19.27 14.01
C GLN A 267 44.60 -18.55 15.35
N GLU A 268 44.24 -17.26 15.44
CA GLU A 268 44.40 -16.45 16.65
C GLU A 268 43.56 -17.00 17.81
N ILE A 269 42.30 -17.36 17.55
CA ILE A 269 41.42 -17.94 18.56
C ILE A 269 41.98 -19.28 19.04
N ASP A 270 42.41 -20.18 18.14
CA ASP A 270 42.98 -21.48 18.52
C ASP A 270 44.26 -21.32 19.36
N GLN A 271 45.14 -20.38 19.02
CA GLN A 271 46.35 -20.08 19.80
C GLN A 271 46.01 -19.59 21.21
N ARG A 272 45.08 -18.65 21.36
CA ARG A 272 44.67 -18.14 22.68
C ARG A 272 43.96 -19.20 23.51
N MET A 273 43.11 -20.01 22.89
CA MET A 273 42.43 -21.12 23.55
C MET A 273 43.43 -22.16 24.07
N LYS A 274 44.50 -22.46 23.32
CA LYS A 274 45.58 -23.35 23.78
C LYS A 274 46.34 -22.78 24.97
N GLY A 275 46.60 -21.46 24.98
CA GLY A 275 47.24 -20.78 26.12
C GLY A 275 46.38 -20.75 27.39
N ALA A 276 45.07 -20.60 27.24
CA ALA A 276 44.12 -20.54 28.36
C ALA A 276 43.74 -21.92 28.95
N LYS A 277 44.24 -23.04 28.40
CA LYS A 277 43.90 -24.40 28.88
C LYS A 277 44.22 -24.67 30.35
N ASN A 278 45.13 -23.88 30.94
CA ASN A 278 45.52 -24.02 32.34
C ASN A 278 44.71 -23.13 33.31
N GLU A 279 43.76 -22.32 32.80
CA GLU A 279 42.95 -21.42 33.62
C GLU A 279 41.68 -22.12 34.14
N ARG A 280 41.28 -21.79 35.39
CA ARG A 280 40.09 -22.37 36.03
C ARG A 280 38.76 -21.96 35.36
N ARG A 281 38.75 -20.86 34.60
CA ARG A 281 37.56 -20.34 33.90
C ARG A 281 37.98 -19.63 32.62
N ILE A 282 37.54 -20.13 31.47
CA ILE A 282 37.85 -19.57 30.15
C ILE A 282 36.67 -18.70 29.69
N ASP A 283 36.87 -17.38 29.55
CA ASP A 283 35.89 -16.48 28.93
C ASP A 283 36.10 -16.48 27.41
N ILE A 284 35.35 -17.34 26.72
CA ILE A 284 35.42 -17.51 25.26
C ILE A 284 35.06 -16.20 24.53
N GLU A 285 34.15 -15.40 25.09
CA GLU A 285 33.68 -14.17 24.46
C GLU A 285 34.76 -13.09 24.54
N GLU A 286 35.46 -12.99 25.67
CA GLU A 286 36.59 -12.09 25.85
C GLU A 286 37.79 -12.49 24.98
N ILE A 287 38.09 -13.80 24.90
CA ILE A 287 39.11 -14.31 23.98
C ILE A 287 38.76 -13.93 22.54
N GLY A 288 37.51 -14.18 22.13
CA GLY A 288 37.02 -13.85 20.80
C GLY A 288 37.17 -12.36 20.48
N ALA A 289 36.72 -11.48 21.39
CA ALA A 289 36.82 -10.03 21.21
C ALA A 289 38.29 -9.59 21.02
N ARG A 290 39.19 -10.00 21.91
CA ARG A 290 40.61 -9.66 21.80
C ARG A 290 41.29 -10.24 20.55
N SER A 291 40.84 -11.41 20.08
CA SER A 291 41.32 -11.99 18.83
C SER A 291 40.92 -11.14 17.62
N VAL A 292 39.72 -10.57 17.61
CA VAL A 292 39.27 -9.67 16.54
C VAL A 292 40.14 -8.42 16.50
N ASP A 293 40.38 -7.77 17.64
CA ASP A 293 41.20 -6.56 17.72
C ASP A 293 42.63 -6.82 17.22
N ALA A 294 43.26 -7.90 17.69
CA ALA A 294 44.63 -8.27 17.30
C ALA A 294 44.76 -8.63 15.81
N VAL A 295 43.73 -9.23 15.20
CA VAL A 295 43.73 -9.54 13.77
C VAL A 295 43.45 -8.27 12.95
N ALA A 296 42.55 -7.41 13.40
CA ALA A 296 42.24 -6.14 12.76
C ALA A 296 43.50 -5.25 12.68
N GLU A 297 44.22 -5.10 13.79
CA GLU A 297 45.48 -4.35 13.86
C GLU A 297 46.54 -4.92 12.91
N ARG A 298 46.77 -6.24 12.97
CA ARG A 298 47.74 -6.94 12.12
C ARG A 298 47.46 -6.81 10.63
N LEU A 299 46.17 -6.77 10.25
CA LEU A 299 45.73 -6.64 8.87
C LEU A 299 45.54 -5.19 8.43
N GLY A 300 45.76 -4.21 9.32
CA GLY A 300 45.54 -2.79 9.04
C GLY A 300 44.08 -2.46 8.72
N VAL A 301 43.12 -3.19 9.32
CA VAL A 301 41.68 -2.99 9.11
C VAL A 301 41.12 -2.18 10.27
N ALA A 302 40.65 -0.96 9.99
CA ALA A 302 39.92 -0.17 10.96
C ALA A 302 38.51 -0.75 11.16
N LEU A 303 38.10 -0.96 12.41
CA LEU A 303 36.76 -1.44 12.76
C LEU A 303 35.99 -0.38 13.56
N PRO A 304 34.66 -0.34 13.43
CA PRO A 304 33.80 0.49 14.26
C PRO A 304 33.92 0.17 15.74
N HIS A 305 33.52 1.12 16.58
CA HIS A 305 33.30 0.84 18.00
C HIS A 305 32.07 -0.08 18.14
N ALA A 306 32.26 -1.35 18.51
CA ALA A 306 31.14 -2.22 18.85
C ALA A 306 31.25 -2.72 20.29
N MET A 307 30.21 -2.50 21.07
CA MET A 307 30.24 -2.78 22.51
C MET A 307 28.84 -3.03 23.07
N THR A 308 28.77 -3.43 24.33
CA THR A 308 27.49 -3.52 25.03
C THR A 308 27.07 -2.16 25.60
N PHE A 309 25.79 -2.00 25.90
CA PHE A 309 25.31 -0.80 26.61
C PHE A 309 26.06 -0.56 27.92
N HIS A 310 26.35 -1.62 28.67
CA HIS A 310 27.15 -1.54 29.89
C HIS A 310 28.57 -1.07 29.60
N ALA A 311 29.25 -1.65 28.60
CA ALA A 311 30.60 -1.23 28.23
C ALA A 311 30.65 0.24 27.79
N LEU A 312 29.64 0.71 27.06
CA LEU A 312 29.51 2.14 26.72
C LEU A 312 29.35 3.00 27.97
N ALA A 313 28.47 2.62 28.90
CA ALA A 313 28.27 3.36 30.14
C ALA A 313 29.57 3.44 30.96
N TYR A 314 30.32 2.35 31.08
CA TYR A 314 31.63 2.33 31.74
C TYR A 314 32.64 3.27 31.04
N ALA A 315 32.68 3.27 29.70
CA ALA A 315 33.58 4.11 28.91
C ALA A 315 33.21 5.61 28.94
N ILE A 316 31.99 5.96 29.33
CA ILE A 316 31.57 7.36 29.49
C ILE A 316 31.82 7.81 30.94
N VAL A 317 31.31 7.04 31.90
CA VAL A 317 31.27 7.44 33.31
C VAL A 317 32.61 7.28 34.01
N HIS A 318 33.46 6.34 33.57
CA HIS A 318 34.73 6.02 34.21
C HIS A 318 34.59 5.84 35.74
N PRO A 319 33.73 4.91 36.21
CA PRO A 319 33.49 4.77 37.64
C PRO A 319 34.79 4.43 38.36
N GLU A 320 35.10 5.20 39.42
CA GLU A 320 36.30 4.99 40.25
C GLU A 320 36.20 3.71 41.08
N GLU A 321 34.97 3.29 41.37
CA GLU A 321 34.66 2.10 42.15
C GLU A 321 33.98 1.02 41.29
N SER A 322 34.05 -0.23 41.77
CA SER A 322 33.38 -1.34 41.09
C SER A 322 31.87 -1.22 41.20
N ILE A 323 31.16 -1.24 40.06
CA ILE A 323 29.69 -1.19 40.07
C ILE A 323 29.15 -2.46 40.74
N LEU A 324 28.29 -2.27 41.74
CA LEU A 324 27.62 -3.33 42.45
C LEU A 324 26.40 -3.81 41.66
N TYR A 325 26.37 -5.10 41.30
CA TYR A 325 25.22 -5.72 40.66
C TYR A 325 25.06 -7.17 41.16
N ASN A 326 23.88 -7.74 40.90
CA ASN A 326 23.62 -9.16 41.09
C ASN A 326 23.54 -9.84 39.71
N ASP A 327 24.17 -11.00 39.58
CA ASP A 327 24.06 -11.89 38.42
C ASP A 327 22.69 -12.59 38.47
N PRO A 328 21.86 -12.50 37.42
CA PRO A 328 20.58 -13.20 37.35
C PRO A 328 20.69 -14.73 37.53
N LEU A 329 21.85 -15.32 37.22
CA LEU A 329 22.12 -16.75 37.36
C LEU A 329 22.74 -17.11 38.72
N GLY A 330 22.84 -16.16 39.65
CA GLY A 330 23.29 -16.37 41.03
C GLY A 330 24.80 -16.43 41.24
N GLY A 331 25.62 -16.17 40.22
CA GLY A 331 27.08 -16.23 40.31
C GLY A 331 27.72 -15.07 41.09
N ASN A 332 27.23 -13.84 40.90
CA ASN A 332 27.67 -12.64 41.60
C ASN A 332 26.50 -12.09 42.42
N LEU A 333 26.66 -11.95 43.73
CA LEU A 333 25.67 -11.36 44.64
C LEU A 333 26.25 -10.12 45.32
N GLY A 334 27.11 -9.38 44.61
CA GLY A 334 27.87 -8.26 45.16
C GLY A 334 26.96 -7.17 45.73
N LEU A 335 25.92 -6.79 44.99
CA LEU A 335 24.93 -5.82 45.46
C LEU A 335 24.19 -6.33 46.70
N SER A 336 23.70 -7.57 46.65
CA SER A 336 23.00 -8.16 47.81
C SER A 336 23.88 -8.27 49.04
N ARG A 337 25.16 -8.62 48.89
CA ARG A 337 26.12 -8.68 50.01
C ARG A 337 26.37 -7.32 50.64
N VAL A 338 26.59 -6.30 49.82
CA VAL A 338 26.77 -4.93 50.34
C VAL A 338 25.49 -4.44 51.01
N PHE A 339 24.33 -4.66 50.39
CA PHE A 339 23.05 -4.28 50.97
C PHE A 339 22.78 -5.00 52.31
N GLN A 340 23.08 -6.30 52.38
CA GLN A 340 22.96 -7.06 53.62
C GLN A 340 23.91 -6.55 54.69
N SER A 341 25.17 -6.23 54.35
CA SER A 341 26.12 -5.63 55.29
C SER A 341 25.59 -4.31 55.85
N VAL A 342 25.04 -3.44 54.99
CA VAL A 342 24.44 -2.17 55.43
C VAL A 342 23.29 -2.43 56.41
N ILE A 343 22.41 -3.40 56.12
CA ILE A 343 21.32 -3.77 57.03
C ILE A 343 21.89 -4.28 58.36
N ASP A 344 22.85 -5.20 58.31
CA ASP A 344 23.45 -5.82 59.51
C ASP A 344 24.15 -4.80 60.39
N ASP A 345 24.89 -3.85 59.79
CA ASP A 345 25.56 -2.75 60.48
C ASP A 345 24.53 -1.83 61.18
N HIS A 346 23.45 -1.47 60.48
CA HIS A 346 22.41 -0.59 61.03
C HIS A 346 21.52 -1.30 62.04
N LEU A 347 21.38 -2.63 61.97
CA LEU A 347 20.69 -3.44 62.98
C LEU A 347 21.39 -3.39 64.34
N GLN A 348 22.71 -3.15 64.38
CA GLN A 348 23.46 -2.97 65.62
C GLN A 348 23.16 -1.63 66.31
N VAL A 349 22.59 -0.66 65.58
CA VAL A 349 22.26 0.67 66.12
C VAL A 349 20.80 0.66 66.65
N PRO A 350 20.55 0.89 67.96
CA PRO A 350 19.21 0.76 68.55
C PRO A 350 18.13 1.61 67.88
N ALA A 351 18.48 2.83 67.44
CA ALA A 351 17.56 3.74 66.77
C ALA A 351 17.09 3.23 65.39
N PHE A 352 17.94 2.51 64.66
CA PHE A 352 17.61 1.95 63.34
C PHE A 352 17.01 0.56 63.44
N LYS A 353 17.38 -0.23 64.45
CA LYS A 353 16.85 -1.58 64.71
C LYS A 353 15.32 -1.62 64.76
N ILE A 354 14.68 -0.67 65.43
CA ILE A 354 13.21 -0.62 65.53
C ILE A 354 12.60 -0.39 64.14
N LYS A 355 13.12 0.59 63.39
CA LYS A 355 12.63 0.92 62.04
C LYS A 355 12.81 -0.22 61.05
N ILE A 356 13.98 -0.86 61.03
CA ILE A 356 14.27 -2.00 60.16
C ILE A 356 13.35 -3.17 60.51
N ARG A 357 13.18 -3.47 61.80
CA ARG A 357 12.26 -4.53 62.26
C ARG A 357 10.82 -4.25 61.84
N GLU A 358 10.34 -3.03 62.00
CA GLU A 358 8.99 -2.64 61.59
C GLU A 358 8.77 -2.81 60.09
N LEU A 359 9.74 -2.36 59.27
CA LEU A 359 9.72 -2.51 57.82
C LEU A 359 9.70 -3.98 57.40
N MET A 360 10.58 -4.81 57.96
CA MET A 360 10.63 -6.23 57.62
C MET A 360 9.36 -6.98 58.07
N LEU A 361 8.81 -6.65 59.23
CA LEU A 361 7.58 -7.25 59.74
C LEU A 361 6.31 -6.71 59.08
N ALA A 362 6.35 -5.59 58.36
CA ALA A 362 5.18 -5.05 57.66
C ALA A 362 4.68 -6.05 56.60
N HIS A 363 5.60 -6.61 55.81
CA HIS A 363 5.28 -7.58 54.77
C HIS A 363 4.64 -8.87 55.34
N PHE A 364 5.17 -9.40 56.44
CA PHE A 364 4.61 -10.61 57.08
C PHE A 364 3.28 -10.35 57.79
N ARG A 365 3.05 -9.12 58.29
CA ARG A 365 1.77 -8.76 58.92
C ARG A 365 0.64 -8.74 57.90
N GLU A 366 0.87 -8.20 56.70
CA GLU A 366 -0.14 -8.20 55.64
C GLU A 366 -0.56 -9.61 55.17
N ASP A 367 0.36 -10.57 55.22
CA ASP A 367 0.04 -11.98 54.93
C ASP A 367 -0.70 -12.65 56.11
N TRP A 368 -0.31 -12.33 57.34
CA TRP A 368 -0.96 -12.84 58.55
C TRP A 368 -2.39 -12.33 58.70
N ASP A 369 -2.61 -11.04 58.45
CA ASP A 369 -3.93 -10.41 58.51
C ASP A 369 -4.88 -11.06 57.50
N ARG A 370 -4.40 -11.38 56.28
CA ARG A 370 -5.18 -12.14 55.27
C ARG A 370 -5.53 -13.57 55.72
N ILE A 371 -4.62 -14.24 56.43
CA ILE A 371 -4.88 -15.60 56.97
C ILE A 371 -5.98 -15.55 58.03
N VAL A 372 -5.92 -14.56 58.93
CA VAL A 372 -6.90 -14.37 60.01
C VAL A 372 -8.25 -13.91 59.46
N GLU A 373 -8.28 -12.95 58.54
CA GLU A 373 -9.52 -12.48 57.89
C GLU A 373 -10.23 -13.59 57.13
N GLY A 374 -9.49 -14.49 56.50
CA GLY A 374 -10.04 -15.66 55.81
C GLY A 374 -10.41 -16.84 56.70
N CYS A 375 -10.18 -16.75 58.02
CA CYS A 375 -10.38 -17.83 59.01
C CYS A 375 -9.63 -19.14 58.67
N TYR A 376 -8.50 -19.04 57.95
CA TYR A 376 -7.71 -20.21 57.53
C TYR A 376 -6.96 -20.88 58.70
N ASP A 377 -6.91 -20.22 59.85
CA ASP A 377 -6.35 -20.71 61.11
C ASP A 377 -7.31 -21.62 61.91
N LYS A 378 -8.58 -21.73 61.49
CA LYS A 378 -9.66 -22.42 62.22
C LYS A 378 -9.95 -23.82 61.66
N SER A 379 -10.73 -24.60 62.41
CA SER A 379 -11.19 -25.92 61.94
C SER A 379 -12.07 -25.80 60.70
N ARG A 380 -12.19 -26.90 59.94
CA ARG A 380 -13.03 -26.94 58.72
C ARG A 380 -14.48 -26.53 59.00
N ASP A 381 -15.03 -26.93 60.13
CA ASP A 381 -16.43 -26.63 60.48
C ASP A 381 -16.61 -25.14 60.82
N GLU A 382 -15.67 -24.54 61.53
CA GLU A 382 -15.66 -23.09 61.83
C GLU A 382 -15.46 -22.25 60.57
N LEU A 383 -14.58 -22.68 59.66
CA LEU A 383 -14.38 -22.03 58.36
C LEU A 383 -15.66 -22.05 57.51
N LEU A 384 -16.36 -23.20 57.47
CA LEU A 384 -17.62 -23.33 56.75
C LEU A 384 -18.72 -22.47 57.39
N GLN A 385 -18.82 -22.41 58.72
CA GLN A 385 -19.76 -21.54 59.42
C GLN A 385 -19.47 -20.06 59.14
N PHE A 386 -18.20 -19.65 59.18
CA PHE A 386 -17.79 -18.29 58.88
C PHE A 386 -18.16 -17.91 57.44
N ARG A 387 -17.75 -18.70 56.44
CA ARG A 387 -18.09 -18.44 55.03
C ARG A 387 -19.58 -18.46 54.77
N ARG A 388 -20.34 -19.36 55.43
CA ARG A 388 -21.81 -19.36 55.34
C ARG A 388 -22.45 -18.13 55.97
N SER A 389 -21.82 -17.48 56.94
CA SER A 389 -22.33 -16.24 57.55
C SER A 389 -22.06 -14.98 56.71
N LEU A 390 -21.09 -15.01 55.79
CA LEU A 390 -20.81 -13.89 54.90
C LEU A 390 -21.98 -13.64 53.94
N PRO A 391 -22.44 -12.39 53.75
CA PRO A 391 -23.65 -12.12 52.98
C PRO A 391 -23.46 -12.26 51.45
N ARG A 392 -22.24 -12.14 50.95
CA ARG A 392 -21.92 -12.01 49.51
C ARG A 392 -20.73 -12.83 49.04
N GLU A 393 -19.99 -13.47 49.94
CA GLU A 393 -18.86 -14.33 49.57
C GLU A 393 -19.33 -15.79 49.61
N CYS A 394 -19.17 -16.49 48.48
CA CYS A 394 -19.56 -17.88 48.31
C CYS A 394 -18.50 -18.83 48.87
N LEU A 395 -18.87 -20.09 49.10
CA LEU A 395 -17.96 -21.15 49.53
C LEU A 395 -16.79 -21.37 48.55
N GLY A 396 -17.02 -21.13 47.26
CA GLY A 396 -16.01 -21.14 46.21
C GLY A 396 -15.04 -19.95 46.22
N GLY A 397 -15.25 -18.97 47.11
CA GLY A 397 -14.43 -17.74 47.24
C GLY A 397 -14.82 -16.61 46.27
N GLU A 398 -15.88 -16.78 45.49
CA GLU A 398 -16.39 -15.76 44.58
C GLU A 398 -17.28 -14.75 45.34
N TYR A 399 -17.23 -13.47 44.94
CA TYR A 399 -18.12 -12.44 45.47
C TYR A 399 -19.31 -12.23 44.52
N VAL A 400 -20.53 -12.33 45.06
CA VAL A 400 -21.79 -12.17 44.33
C VAL A 400 -22.59 -10.97 44.83
N LYS A 401 -23.58 -10.51 44.06
CA LYS A 401 -24.28 -9.25 44.30
C LYS A 401 -25.35 -9.35 45.37
N SER A 402 -25.95 -10.52 45.54
CA SER A 402 -27.04 -10.76 46.47
C SER A 402 -26.89 -12.06 47.27
N PHE A 403 -27.59 -12.14 48.41
CA PHE A 403 -27.61 -13.37 49.21
C PHE A 403 -28.28 -14.53 48.46
N GLY A 404 -29.31 -14.26 47.65
CA GLY A 404 -29.94 -15.30 46.82
C GLY A 404 -28.99 -15.89 45.78
N GLU A 405 -28.22 -15.04 45.08
CA GLU A 405 -27.15 -15.51 44.20
C GLU A 405 -26.11 -16.34 44.97
N LYS A 406 -25.78 -15.96 46.20
CA LYS A 406 -24.84 -16.71 47.03
C LYS A 406 -25.34 -18.13 47.30
N VAL A 407 -26.62 -18.29 47.64
CA VAL A 407 -27.20 -19.61 47.89
C VAL A 407 -27.13 -20.48 46.62
N ILE A 408 -27.40 -19.90 45.44
CA ILE A 408 -27.28 -20.62 44.16
C ILE A 408 -25.81 -21.02 43.92
N ALA A 409 -24.87 -20.09 44.07
CA ALA A 409 -23.44 -20.31 43.90
C ALA A 409 -22.89 -21.39 44.84
N ASP A 410 -23.30 -21.36 46.11
CA ASP A 410 -22.93 -22.34 47.14
C ASP A 410 -23.51 -23.71 46.81
N PHE A 411 -24.78 -23.79 46.39
CA PHE A 411 -25.40 -25.03 45.95
C PHE A 411 -24.64 -25.66 44.77
N LEU A 412 -24.34 -24.87 43.74
CA LEU A 412 -23.60 -25.35 42.57
C LEU A 412 -22.20 -25.85 42.97
N PHE A 413 -21.52 -25.13 43.86
CA PHE A 413 -20.21 -25.50 44.38
C PHE A 413 -20.23 -26.80 45.19
N GLU A 414 -21.16 -26.92 46.15
CA GLU A 414 -21.31 -28.10 47.01
C GLU A 414 -21.65 -29.37 46.21
N HIS A 415 -22.36 -29.23 45.09
CA HIS A 415 -22.71 -30.33 44.18
C HIS A 415 -21.67 -30.57 43.08
N GLY A 416 -20.56 -29.82 43.08
CA GLY A 416 -19.49 -29.97 42.10
C GLY A 416 -19.89 -29.60 40.67
N ILE A 417 -20.88 -28.71 40.51
CA ILE A 417 -21.37 -28.26 39.20
C ILE A 417 -20.55 -27.03 38.76
N PRO A 418 -19.72 -27.13 37.71
CA PRO A 418 -18.92 -26.00 37.25
C PRO A 418 -19.80 -24.94 36.57
N TYR A 419 -19.65 -23.68 36.98
CA TYR A 419 -20.39 -22.54 36.44
C TYR A 419 -19.47 -21.35 36.13
N LYS A 420 -20.04 -20.33 35.51
CA LYS A 420 -19.43 -19.00 35.33
C LYS A 420 -20.42 -17.93 35.80
N TYR A 421 -20.01 -17.15 36.79
CA TYR A 421 -20.75 -15.99 37.30
C TYR A 421 -20.59 -14.78 36.37
N GLU A 422 -21.66 -14.02 36.12
CA GLU A 422 -21.69 -12.77 35.33
C GLU A 422 -20.97 -12.83 33.97
N ARG A 423 -21.09 -13.95 33.27
CA ARG A 423 -20.39 -14.12 31.99
C ARG A 423 -20.97 -13.16 30.93
N ASN A 424 -20.10 -12.41 30.26
CA ASN A 424 -20.50 -11.54 29.15
C ASN A 424 -21.29 -12.30 28.07
N HIS A 425 -22.43 -11.74 27.69
CA HIS A 425 -23.31 -12.20 26.65
C HIS A 425 -23.79 -11.01 25.79
N TRP A 426 -23.57 -11.09 24.48
CA TRP A 426 -23.96 -10.01 23.56
C TRP A 426 -25.43 -10.17 23.15
N TRP A 427 -26.24 -9.17 23.50
CA TRP A 427 -27.67 -9.10 23.14
C TRP A 427 -27.94 -7.78 22.43
N SER A 428 -28.18 -7.83 21.12
CA SER A 428 -28.57 -6.67 20.29
C SER A 428 -27.66 -5.43 20.43
N GLY A 429 -26.35 -5.65 20.56
CA GLY A 429 -25.36 -4.56 20.74
C GLY A 429 -25.16 -4.10 22.19
N ILE A 430 -25.90 -4.67 23.14
CA ILE A 430 -25.77 -4.42 24.58
C ILE A 430 -25.02 -5.60 25.23
N ASN A 431 -24.09 -5.31 26.12
CA ASN A 431 -23.41 -6.33 26.92
C ASN A 431 -24.30 -6.70 28.12
N TYR A 432 -24.94 -7.86 28.03
CA TYR A 432 -25.77 -8.45 29.07
C TYR A 432 -24.97 -9.54 29.80
N ARG A 433 -25.14 -9.63 31.12
CA ARG A 433 -24.44 -10.60 31.96
C ARG A 433 -25.48 -11.38 32.75
N PRO A 434 -25.81 -12.63 32.36
CA PRO A 434 -26.61 -13.48 33.22
C PRO A 434 -25.87 -13.83 34.51
N ASP A 435 -26.63 -14.03 35.60
CA ASP A 435 -26.07 -14.29 36.92
C ASP A 435 -25.18 -15.54 36.90
N PHE A 436 -25.69 -16.67 36.40
CA PHE A 436 -24.88 -17.88 36.24
C PHE A 436 -25.04 -18.54 34.87
N THR A 437 -23.93 -19.03 34.33
CA THR A 437 -23.90 -19.81 33.09
C THR A 437 -23.23 -21.16 33.32
N ILE A 438 -23.94 -22.25 33.02
CA ILE A 438 -23.47 -23.64 33.12
C ILE A 438 -23.37 -24.23 31.71
N PHE A 439 -22.21 -24.74 31.33
CA PHE A 439 -21.96 -25.27 30.00
C PHE A 439 -22.20 -26.78 29.94
N LYS A 440 -23.02 -27.23 28.99
CA LYS A 440 -23.10 -28.64 28.59
C LYS A 440 -22.15 -28.94 27.42
N THR A 441 -22.04 -28.00 26.48
CA THR A 441 -21.04 -27.98 25.40
C THR A 441 -20.57 -26.53 25.15
N GLN A 442 -19.70 -26.28 24.15
CA GLN A 442 -19.29 -24.91 23.80
C GLN A 442 -20.46 -24.01 23.34
N LYS A 443 -21.58 -24.58 22.87
CA LYS A 443 -22.72 -23.82 22.31
C LYS A 443 -24.05 -24.07 23.01
N THR A 444 -24.11 -25.00 23.96
CA THR A 444 -25.33 -25.38 24.68
C THR A 444 -25.10 -25.34 26.19
N GLY A 445 -26.13 -24.96 26.94
CA GLY A 445 -25.98 -24.80 28.37
C GLY A 445 -27.26 -24.41 29.10
N VAL A 446 -27.10 -24.15 30.39
CA VAL A 446 -28.14 -23.65 31.27
C VAL A 446 -27.73 -22.26 31.74
N VAL A 447 -28.66 -21.32 31.70
CA VAL A 447 -28.52 -19.99 32.30
C VAL A 447 -29.42 -19.96 33.51
N ILE A 448 -28.90 -19.44 34.62
CA ILE A 448 -29.66 -19.21 35.84
C ILE A 448 -29.69 -17.71 36.09
N GLU A 449 -30.89 -17.18 36.30
CA GLU A 449 -31.15 -15.80 36.71
C GLU A 449 -31.85 -15.79 38.07
N TYR A 450 -31.42 -14.90 38.95
CA TYR A 450 -32.04 -14.64 40.24
C TYR A 450 -32.77 -13.29 40.21
N PHE A 451 -34.10 -13.34 40.23
CA PHE A 451 -34.95 -12.15 40.22
C PHE A 451 -35.26 -11.69 41.64
N GLY A 452 -34.31 -10.98 42.25
CA GLY A 452 -34.40 -10.55 43.66
C GLY A 452 -35.36 -9.39 43.97
N LEU A 453 -35.97 -8.75 42.97
CA LEU A 453 -36.86 -7.59 43.15
C LEU A 453 -38.23 -7.87 42.53
N ASP A 454 -39.23 -8.14 43.37
CA ASP A 454 -40.62 -8.35 42.93
C ASP A 454 -41.46 -7.09 43.24
N GLY A 455 -42.26 -6.64 42.27
CA GLY A 455 -43.17 -5.49 42.42
C GLY A 455 -42.72 -4.14 41.84
N ASP A 456 -41.54 -4.04 41.21
CA ASP A 456 -41.11 -2.84 40.47
C ASP A 456 -41.53 -2.93 38.99
N PRO A 457 -42.28 -1.94 38.43
CA PRO A 457 -42.79 -1.98 37.06
C PRO A 457 -41.70 -2.09 35.99
N ASP A 458 -40.61 -1.33 36.14
CA ASP A 458 -39.52 -1.26 35.15
C ASP A 458 -38.67 -2.55 35.22
N TYR A 459 -38.48 -3.10 36.42
CA TYR A 459 -37.79 -4.38 36.62
C TYR A 459 -38.56 -5.57 36.05
N ASN A 460 -39.90 -5.54 36.16
CA ASN A 460 -40.78 -6.57 35.60
C ASN A 460 -40.76 -6.59 34.07
N GLU A 461 -40.72 -5.42 33.43
CA GLU A 461 -40.58 -5.30 31.97
C GLU A 461 -39.25 -5.91 31.49
N MET A 462 -38.14 -5.55 32.14
CA MET A 462 -36.81 -6.10 31.83
C MET A 462 -36.75 -7.64 32.02
N THR A 463 -37.40 -8.16 33.05
CA THR A 463 -37.49 -9.61 33.31
C THR A 463 -38.23 -10.33 32.17
N LEU A 464 -39.32 -9.75 31.67
CA LEU A 464 -40.07 -10.30 30.52
C LEU A 464 -39.24 -10.29 29.23
N GLU A 465 -38.43 -9.25 29.00
CA GLU A 465 -37.53 -9.21 27.85
C GLU A 465 -36.45 -10.30 27.91
N LYS A 466 -35.85 -10.53 29.08
CA LYS A 466 -34.89 -11.62 29.30
C LYS A 466 -35.51 -13.00 29.03
N ARG A 467 -36.73 -13.25 29.50
CA ARG A 467 -37.50 -14.47 29.21
C ARG A 467 -37.72 -14.67 27.72
N LYS A 468 -38.16 -13.61 27.04
CA LYS A 468 -38.40 -13.61 25.59
C LYS A 468 -37.12 -13.85 24.81
N TYR A 469 -35.98 -13.31 25.27
CA TYR A 469 -34.68 -13.52 24.66
C TYR A 469 -34.24 -14.99 24.74
N TRP A 470 -34.26 -15.59 25.93
CA TRP A 470 -33.79 -16.97 26.13
C TRP A 470 -34.75 -18.02 25.56
N SER A 471 -36.07 -17.79 25.57
CA SER A 471 -37.04 -18.70 24.94
C SER A 471 -36.86 -18.86 23.43
N GLN A 472 -36.24 -17.89 22.75
CA GLN A 472 -35.91 -17.98 21.32
C GLN A 472 -34.66 -18.83 21.04
N LYS A 473 -33.88 -19.19 22.06
CA LYS A 473 -32.63 -19.95 21.92
C LYS A 473 -32.86 -21.44 22.23
N LYS A 474 -33.03 -22.26 21.18
CA LYS A 474 -33.30 -23.71 21.32
C LYS A 474 -32.21 -24.50 22.06
N ASP A 475 -30.97 -24.03 22.03
CA ASP A 475 -29.80 -24.71 22.60
C ASP A 475 -29.51 -24.33 24.06
N TRP A 476 -30.30 -23.42 24.64
CA TRP A 476 -30.11 -22.86 25.97
C TRP A 476 -31.36 -23.03 26.82
N THR A 477 -31.19 -23.41 28.08
CA THR A 477 -32.29 -23.51 29.05
C THR A 477 -32.14 -22.40 30.08
N LEU A 478 -33.17 -21.57 30.24
CA LEU A 478 -33.25 -20.60 31.34
C LEU A 478 -33.91 -21.26 32.55
N ILE A 479 -33.27 -21.11 33.72
CA ILE A 479 -33.82 -21.42 35.03
C ILE A 479 -33.90 -20.11 35.80
N GLU A 480 -35.02 -19.89 36.47
CA GLU A 480 -35.29 -18.66 37.20
C GLU A 480 -35.46 -19.00 38.67
N PHE A 481 -34.88 -18.19 39.54
CA PHE A 481 -35.11 -18.24 40.98
C PHE A 481 -35.58 -16.86 41.46
N SER A 482 -36.44 -16.85 42.45
CA SER A 482 -36.92 -15.68 43.16
C SER A 482 -36.63 -15.81 44.66
N PRO A 483 -36.80 -14.74 45.46
CA PRO A 483 -36.74 -14.84 46.92
C PRO A 483 -37.74 -15.83 47.55
N GLN A 484 -38.77 -16.29 46.83
CA GLN A 484 -39.67 -17.33 47.33
C GLN A 484 -39.17 -18.76 47.06
N ASP A 485 -38.20 -18.92 46.15
CA ASP A 485 -37.64 -20.22 45.75
C ASP A 485 -36.38 -20.62 46.57
N ILE A 486 -35.82 -19.67 47.33
CA ILE A 486 -34.57 -19.77 48.10
C ILE A 486 -34.83 -19.29 49.52
#